data_AF-A0A087E7G1-F1
#
_entry.id   AF-A0A087E7G1-F1
#
_cell.length_a   1.000
_cell.length_b   1.000
_cell.length_c   1.000
_cell.angle_alpha   90.00
_cell.angle_beta   90.00
_cell.angle_gamma   90.00
#
_symmetry.space_group_name_H-M   'P 1'
#
loop_
_entity.id
_entity.type
_entity.pdbx_description
1 polymer ?
#
loop_
_entity_poly.entity_id
_entity_poly.type
_entity_poly.pdbx_seq_one_letter_code
_entity_poly.pdbx_strand_id
1 'polypeptide(L)'
;MSDKPKNANSSGGFVVSKGADPNKIPTVSVFFDPMCPSCGMVDRALGPTLAKLYAVGQINIELHPIAFLDRSSSDQYSTRAASSFAYVGEPDPDHLLAYMSGLFDEKFQPSETDYRPVSDARIARQAIAAGVDSAVAHQSVKGQYKDWIAKVTAYTIVRKELQRSSQGTFATPTILINGQYWSMKNVSINDLPHDFVAAIGLDDAAVGSKTAMPSIGADGKPLQQD
;
A
#
# COMPACT_ATOMS: atom_id res chain seq x y z
N MET A 1 -22.55 -1.45 -3.84
CA MET A 1 -21.96 -0.14 -4.18
C MET A 1 -21.89 -0.09 -5.70
N SER A 2 -22.69 0.74 -6.37
CA SER A 2 -22.39 1.05 -7.78
C SER A 2 -20.98 1.66 -7.80
N ASP A 3 -20.15 1.24 -8.75
CA ASP A 3 -18.81 1.78 -9.05
C ASP A 3 -17.66 1.34 -8.11
N LYS A 4 -17.81 0.25 -7.35
CA LYS A 4 -16.67 -0.42 -6.71
C LYS A 4 -15.79 -1.11 -7.76
N PRO A 5 -14.45 -0.98 -7.71
CA PRO A 5 -13.56 -1.75 -8.57
C PRO A 5 -13.76 -3.26 -8.41
N LYS A 6 -13.78 -4.01 -9.51
CA LYS A 6 -14.03 -5.47 -9.50
C LYS A 6 -13.05 -6.24 -8.62
N ASN A 7 -11.78 -5.84 -8.63
CA ASN A 7 -10.71 -6.52 -7.90
C ASN A 7 -10.51 -5.99 -6.46
N ALA A 8 -11.25 -4.96 -6.04
CA ALA A 8 -11.23 -4.56 -4.64
C ALA A 8 -11.98 -5.60 -3.80
N ASN A 9 -11.44 -5.98 -2.64
CA ASN A 9 -12.11 -6.87 -1.70
C ASN A 9 -13.20 -6.13 -0.89
N SER A 10 -13.90 -6.81 0.02
CA SER A 10 -14.97 -6.21 0.84
C SER A 10 -14.48 -5.07 1.74
N SER A 11 -13.20 -5.10 2.13
CA SER A 11 -12.56 -4.10 2.97
C SER A 11 -11.99 -2.91 2.19
N GLY A 12 -12.05 -2.94 0.85
CA GLY A 12 -11.53 -1.88 -0.02
C GLY A 12 -10.10 -2.08 -0.53
N GLY A 13 -9.49 -3.23 -0.24
CA GLY A 13 -8.10 -3.51 -0.60
C GLY A 13 -7.95 -4.27 -1.91
N PHE A 14 -6.82 -4.07 -2.57
CA PHE A 14 -6.41 -4.82 -3.76
C PHE A 14 -5.39 -5.87 -3.35
N VAL A 15 -5.78 -7.15 -3.40
CA VAL A 15 -4.90 -8.27 -3.03
C VAL A 15 -4.12 -8.71 -4.25
N VAL A 16 -2.80 -8.82 -4.10
CA VAL A 16 -1.87 -9.35 -5.10
C VAL A 16 -1.02 -10.46 -4.48
N SER A 17 -0.83 -11.52 -5.25
CA SER A 17 -0.12 -12.73 -4.83
C SER A 17 0.69 -13.27 -5.99
N LYS A 18 1.89 -13.79 -5.70
CA LYS A 18 2.73 -14.50 -6.67
C LYS A 18 3.23 -15.81 -6.08
N GLY A 19 3.47 -16.79 -6.95
CA GLY A 19 4.21 -18.00 -6.57
C GLY A 19 3.42 -18.97 -5.68
N ALA A 20 3.80 -19.07 -4.41
CA ALA A 20 3.29 -20.06 -3.46
C ALA A 20 1.77 -19.98 -3.29
N ASP A 21 1.17 -21.03 -2.71
CA ASP A 21 -0.25 -21.02 -2.34
C ASP A 21 -0.54 -19.81 -1.44
N PRO A 22 -1.35 -18.83 -1.89
CA PRO A 22 -1.58 -17.60 -1.14
C PRO A 22 -2.20 -17.85 0.24
N ASN A 23 -2.82 -19.03 0.45
CA ASN A 23 -3.38 -19.42 1.75
C ASN A 23 -2.36 -20.01 2.73
N LYS A 24 -1.07 -20.06 2.35
CA LYS A 24 0.00 -20.60 3.20
C LYS A 24 1.06 -19.57 3.58
N ILE A 25 0.95 -18.35 3.07
CA ILE A 25 1.90 -17.27 3.27
C ILE A 25 1.22 -16.07 3.92
N PRO A 26 1.96 -15.26 4.69
CA PRO A 26 1.34 -14.11 5.35
C PRO A 26 0.87 -13.07 4.33
N THR A 27 -0.22 -12.40 4.67
CA THR A 27 -0.75 -11.26 3.92
C THR A 27 -0.39 -9.96 4.61
N VAL A 28 0.26 -9.08 3.87
CA VAL A 28 0.71 -7.77 4.35
C VAL A 28 -0.23 -6.70 3.80
N SER A 29 -1.09 -6.16 4.65
CA SER A 29 -2.03 -5.12 4.25
C SER A 29 -1.45 -3.74 4.54
N VAL A 30 -1.42 -2.85 3.54
CA VAL A 30 -0.86 -1.50 3.64
C VAL A 30 -1.94 -0.47 3.34
N PHE A 31 -2.28 0.35 4.34
CA PHE A 31 -3.20 1.47 4.23
C PHE A 31 -2.41 2.76 4.08
N PHE A 32 -2.63 3.47 2.96
CA PHE A 32 -1.82 4.63 2.61
C PHE A 32 -2.65 5.74 1.95
N ASP A 33 -2.22 6.97 2.17
CA ASP A 33 -2.65 8.12 1.38
C ASP A 33 -1.47 8.55 0.49
N PRO A 34 -1.63 8.69 -0.85
CA PRO A 34 -0.54 9.03 -1.76
C PRO A 34 0.20 10.34 -1.43
N MET A 35 -0.44 11.27 -0.71
CA MET A 35 0.18 12.54 -0.29
C MET A 35 0.91 12.43 1.05
N CYS A 36 0.69 11.36 1.82
CA CYS A 36 1.19 11.27 3.19
C CYS A 36 2.72 11.14 3.23
N PRO A 37 3.44 12.11 3.84
CA PRO A 37 4.90 12.08 3.92
C PRO A 37 5.42 10.83 4.64
N SER A 38 4.75 10.42 5.73
CA SER A 38 5.11 9.20 6.46
C SER A 38 4.91 7.93 5.64
N CYS A 39 3.91 7.87 4.75
CA CYS A 39 3.77 6.75 3.83
C CYS A 39 4.93 6.69 2.86
N GLY A 40 5.34 7.85 2.32
CA GLY A 40 6.49 7.94 1.44
C GLY A 40 7.80 7.53 2.11
N MET A 41 8.03 7.96 3.36
CA MET A 41 9.21 7.55 4.12
C MET A 41 9.25 6.03 4.36
N VAL A 42 8.13 5.44 4.78
CA VAL A 42 8.04 4.00 5.03
C VAL A 42 8.17 3.20 3.74
N ASP A 43 7.52 3.61 2.65
CA ASP A 43 7.66 2.93 1.35
C ASP A 43 9.10 2.95 0.84
N ARG A 44 9.79 4.09 0.93
CA ARG A 44 11.19 4.18 0.49
C ARG A 44 12.14 3.31 1.34
N ALA A 45 11.83 3.11 2.62
CA ALA A 45 12.63 2.25 3.50
C ALA A 45 12.30 0.76 3.33
N LEU A 46 11.02 0.40 3.37
CA LEU A 46 10.54 -0.99 3.45
C LEU A 46 10.09 -1.57 2.11
N GLY A 47 9.66 -0.73 1.16
CA GLY A 47 9.16 -1.12 -0.16
C GLY A 47 10.10 -2.04 -0.95
N PRO A 48 11.42 -1.79 -1.00
CA PRO A 48 12.36 -2.71 -1.68
C PRO A 48 12.36 -4.13 -1.10
N THR A 49 12.19 -4.27 0.22
CA THR A 49 12.09 -5.58 0.89
C THR A 49 10.77 -6.24 0.57
N LEU A 50 9.64 -5.52 0.66
CA LEU A 50 8.32 -6.04 0.28
C LEU A 50 8.29 -6.51 -1.18
N ALA A 51 8.92 -5.76 -2.08
CA ALA A 51 9.02 -6.12 -3.50
C ALA A 51 9.79 -7.43 -3.71
N LYS A 52 10.91 -7.64 -3.00
CA LYS A 52 11.67 -8.90 -3.06
C LYS A 52 10.87 -10.07 -2.53
N LEU A 53 10.23 -9.92 -1.37
CA LEU A 53 9.38 -10.96 -0.76
C LEU A 53 8.22 -11.33 -1.68
N TYR A 54 7.52 -10.32 -2.21
CA TYR A 54 6.41 -10.50 -3.15
C TYR A 54 6.86 -11.20 -4.44
N ALA A 55 7.99 -10.79 -5.03
CA ALA A 55 8.47 -11.33 -6.31
C ALA A 55 8.71 -12.84 -6.28
N VAL A 56 9.07 -13.41 -5.12
CA VAL A 56 9.28 -14.85 -4.95
C VAL A 56 8.12 -15.57 -4.24
N GLY A 57 7.06 -14.85 -3.91
CA GLY A 57 5.87 -15.42 -3.28
C GLY A 57 6.02 -15.74 -1.80
N GLN A 58 6.89 -15.03 -1.08
CA GLN A 58 7.01 -15.14 0.38
C GLN A 58 5.87 -14.45 1.12
N ILE A 59 5.22 -13.44 0.51
CA ILE A 59 4.08 -12.72 1.08
C ILE A 59 3.00 -12.48 0.01
N ASN A 60 1.75 -12.37 0.45
CA ASN A 60 0.73 -11.62 -0.29
C ASN A 60 0.82 -10.15 0.11
N ILE A 61 0.44 -9.25 -0.79
CA ILE A 61 0.31 -7.82 -0.48
C ILE A 61 -1.15 -7.41 -0.70
N GLU A 62 -1.71 -6.65 0.23
CA GLU A 62 -3.04 -6.06 0.12
C GLU A 62 -2.95 -4.55 0.25
N LEU A 63 -3.21 -3.82 -0.83
CA LEU A 63 -3.01 -2.38 -0.91
C LEU A 63 -4.34 -1.62 -0.76
N HIS A 64 -4.41 -0.69 0.20
CA HIS A 64 -5.58 0.11 0.52
C HIS A 64 -5.30 1.59 0.31
N PRO A 65 -5.56 2.13 -0.89
CA PRO A 65 -5.44 3.56 -1.14
C PRO A 65 -6.61 4.33 -0.49
N ILE A 66 -6.29 5.40 0.23
CA ILE A 66 -7.27 6.33 0.79
C ILE A 66 -6.91 7.78 0.46
N ALA A 67 -7.81 8.73 0.75
CA ALA A 67 -7.67 10.14 0.39
C ALA A 67 -8.16 11.11 1.47
N PHE A 68 -7.62 11.01 2.68
CA PHE A 68 -7.99 11.90 3.79
C PHE A 68 -7.14 13.19 3.85
N LEU A 69 -6.05 13.27 3.08
CA LEU A 69 -5.19 14.46 2.95
C LEU A 69 -5.60 15.40 1.81
N ASP A 70 -6.72 15.16 1.13
CA ASP A 70 -7.23 16.07 0.09
C ASP A 70 -7.36 17.52 0.60
N ARG A 71 -7.68 17.71 1.88
CA ARG A 71 -7.75 19.03 2.56
C ARG A 71 -6.44 19.83 2.51
N SER A 72 -5.31 19.16 2.30
CA SER A 72 -3.98 19.76 2.20
C SER A 72 -3.59 20.08 0.75
N SER A 73 -4.49 19.86 -0.22
CA SER A 73 -4.26 20.09 -1.65
C SER A 73 -5.34 20.99 -2.26
N SER A 74 -4.99 21.74 -3.31
CA SER A 74 -5.95 22.58 -4.04
C SER A 74 -6.70 21.84 -5.16
N ASP A 75 -6.29 20.62 -5.50
CA ASP A 75 -6.80 19.86 -6.65
C ASP A 75 -7.21 18.41 -6.34
N GLN A 76 -7.36 18.08 -5.05
CA GLN A 76 -7.72 16.74 -4.56
C GLN A 76 -6.73 15.66 -5.01
N TYR A 77 -5.43 15.93 -4.81
CA TYR A 77 -4.36 15.05 -5.27
C TYR A 77 -4.51 13.61 -4.76
N SER A 78 -4.80 13.41 -3.47
CA SER A 78 -4.93 12.07 -2.89
C SER A 78 -6.06 11.31 -3.57
N THR A 79 -7.23 11.93 -3.77
CA THR A 79 -8.37 11.30 -4.48
C THR A 79 -8.03 10.99 -5.94
N ARG A 80 -7.34 11.89 -6.66
CA ARG A 80 -6.95 11.64 -8.07
C ARG A 80 -5.96 10.48 -8.19
N ALA A 81 -4.92 10.48 -7.36
CA ALA A 81 -3.90 9.44 -7.35
C ALA A 81 -4.48 8.09 -6.89
N ALA A 82 -5.27 8.07 -5.81
CA ALA A 82 -5.93 6.86 -5.31
C ALA A 82 -6.97 6.31 -6.29
N SER A 83 -7.73 7.17 -7.00
CA SER A 83 -8.65 6.73 -8.05
C SER A 83 -7.90 6.12 -9.23
N SER A 84 -6.74 6.68 -9.60
CA SER A 84 -5.89 6.13 -10.65
C SER A 84 -5.34 4.76 -10.24
N PHE A 85 -4.87 4.64 -9.00
CA PHE A 85 -4.44 3.37 -8.41
C PHE A 85 -5.54 2.31 -8.44
N ALA A 86 -6.75 2.67 -8.00
CA ALA A 86 -7.91 1.79 -8.00
C ALA A 86 -8.27 1.32 -9.42
N TYR A 87 -8.13 2.19 -10.41
CA TYR A 87 -8.36 1.82 -11.80
C TYR A 87 -7.33 0.83 -12.31
N VAL A 88 -6.03 1.07 -12.07
CA VAL A 88 -4.95 0.15 -12.48
C VAL A 88 -5.13 -1.23 -11.84
N GLY A 89 -5.64 -1.30 -10.61
CA GLY A 89 -5.81 -2.57 -9.91
C GLY A 89 -6.84 -3.54 -10.53
N GLU A 90 -7.67 -3.07 -11.47
CA GLU A 90 -8.57 -3.96 -12.22
C GLU A 90 -7.89 -4.69 -13.39
N PRO A 91 -7.35 -4.00 -14.39
CA PRO A 91 -6.73 -4.65 -15.54
C PRO A 91 -5.29 -5.09 -15.27
N ASP A 92 -4.61 -4.51 -14.27
CA ASP A 92 -3.16 -4.70 -14.10
C ASP A 92 -2.71 -4.67 -12.62
N PRO A 93 -3.21 -5.61 -11.79
CA PRO A 93 -2.90 -5.65 -10.37
C PRO A 93 -1.41 -5.92 -10.08
N ASP A 94 -0.70 -6.64 -10.97
CA ASP A 94 0.70 -7.06 -10.76
C ASP A 94 1.69 -5.89 -10.66
N HIS A 95 1.35 -4.74 -11.26
CA HIS A 95 2.17 -3.53 -11.22
C HIS A 95 1.79 -2.56 -10.09
N LEU A 96 0.77 -2.86 -9.27
CA LEU A 96 0.32 -1.94 -8.22
C LEU A 96 1.38 -1.60 -7.18
N LEU A 97 2.19 -2.58 -6.75
CA LEU A 97 3.25 -2.31 -5.78
C LEU A 97 4.28 -1.32 -6.33
N ALA A 98 4.73 -1.54 -7.57
CA ALA A 98 5.68 -0.64 -8.23
C ALA A 98 5.05 0.74 -8.49
N TYR A 99 3.76 0.80 -8.84
CA TYR A 99 3.05 2.05 -9.03
C TYR A 99 2.89 2.83 -7.73
N MET A 100 2.57 2.15 -6.61
CA MET A 100 2.55 2.76 -5.29
C MET A 100 3.90 3.41 -4.96
N SER A 101 5.00 2.69 -5.16
CA SER A 101 6.33 3.25 -4.90
C SER A 101 6.68 4.42 -5.83
N GLY A 102 6.22 4.41 -7.08
CA GLY A 102 6.36 5.56 -7.98
C GLY A 102 5.59 6.80 -7.52
N LEU A 103 4.43 6.64 -6.88
CA LEU A 103 3.69 7.75 -6.26
C LEU A 103 4.40 8.30 -5.01
N PHE A 104 5.19 7.47 -4.34
CA PHE A 104 5.97 7.80 -3.14
C PHE A 104 7.43 8.17 -3.41
N ASP A 105 7.85 8.19 -4.68
CA ASP A 105 9.16 8.70 -5.07
C ASP A 105 9.33 10.14 -4.56
N GLU A 106 10.47 10.41 -3.94
CA GLU A 106 10.75 11.68 -3.26
C GLU A 106 10.66 12.89 -4.21
N LYS A 107 10.99 12.70 -5.50
CA LYS A 107 10.93 13.78 -6.51
C LYS A 107 9.53 13.92 -7.12
N PHE A 108 8.63 12.99 -6.84
CA PHE A 108 7.28 12.97 -7.37
C PHE A 108 6.23 13.42 -6.34
N GLN A 109 6.29 12.84 -5.14
CA GLN A 109 5.30 13.05 -4.08
C GLN A 109 5.18 14.55 -3.74
N PRO A 110 3.98 15.16 -3.81
CA PRO A 110 3.82 16.57 -3.46
C PRO A 110 3.92 16.78 -1.94
N SER A 111 4.40 17.95 -1.54
CA SER A 111 4.46 18.35 -0.14
C SER A 111 3.07 18.55 0.46
N GLU A 112 2.87 18.06 1.68
CA GLU A 112 1.64 18.29 2.46
C GLU A 112 1.48 19.75 2.92
N THR A 113 2.60 20.46 3.11
CA THR A 113 2.61 21.81 3.70
C THR A 113 2.92 22.94 2.70
N ASP A 114 3.62 22.62 1.60
CA ASP A 114 3.91 23.54 0.49
C ASP A 114 3.42 22.93 -0.82
N TYR A 115 2.10 22.71 -0.89
CA TYR A 115 1.49 21.94 -1.97
C TYR A 115 1.70 22.60 -3.34
N ARG A 116 2.18 21.79 -4.30
CA ARG A 116 2.24 22.17 -5.73
C ARG A 116 1.45 21.17 -6.56
N PRO A 117 0.53 21.64 -7.43
CA PRO A 117 -0.30 20.77 -8.27
C PRO A 117 0.51 19.74 -9.08
N VAL A 118 0.04 18.49 -9.04
CA VAL A 118 0.59 17.39 -9.86
C VAL A 118 -0.44 17.04 -10.92
N SER A 119 -0.10 17.24 -12.20
CA SER A 119 -1.02 16.97 -13.29
C SER A 119 -1.34 15.47 -13.44
N ASP A 120 -2.52 15.17 -13.96
CA ASP A 120 -2.94 13.80 -14.28
C ASP A 120 -1.94 13.09 -15.22
N ALA A 121 -1.35 13.83 -16.17
CA ALA A 121 -0.31 13.28 -17.04
C ALA A 121 0.99 12.91 -16.29
N ARG A 122 1.29 13.56 -15.16
CA ARG A 122 2.40 13.16 -14.29
C ARG A 122 2.04 11.91 -13.48
N ILE A 123 0.81 11.80 -12.98
CA ILE A 123 0.32 10.60 -12.28
C ILE A 123 0.32 9.39 -13.21
N ALA A 124 -0.22 9.51 -14.42
CA ALA A 124 -0.21 8.45 -15.42
C ALA A 124 1.21 7.98 -15.76
N ARG A 125 2.18 8.91 -15.80
CA ARG A 125 3.58 8.56 -16.05
C ARG A 125 4.19 7.66 -14.97
N GLN A 126 3.76 7.77 -13.71
CA GLN A 126 4.21 6.85 -12.66
C GLN A 126 3.69 5.43 -12.87
N ALA A 127 2.43 5.28 -13.31
CA ALA A 127 1.90 3.98 -13.68
C ALA A 127 2.67 3.36 -14.86
N ILE A 128 2.97 4.17 -15.89
CA ILE A 128 3.78 3.72 -17.04
C ILE A 128 5.18 3.31 -16.59
N ALA A 129 5.83 4.09 -15.72
CA ALA A 129 7.16 3.75 -15.20
C ALA A 129 7.15 2.44 -14.38
N ALA A 130 6.02 2.11 -13.77
CA ALA A 130 5.79 0.87 -13.05
C ALA A 130 5.51 -0.34 -13.95
N GLY A 131 5.40 -0.16 -15.28
CA GLY A 131 5.15 -1.23 -16.25
C GLY A 131 3.70 -1.32 -16.75
N VAL A 132 2.80 -0.45 -16.27
CA VAL A 132 1.41 -0.43 -16.71
C VAL A 132 1.32 0.02 -18.16
N ASP A 133 0.46 -0.64 -18.94
CA ASP A 133 0.17 -0.23 -20.32
C ASP A 133 -0.23 1.25 -20.40
N SER A 134 0.29 1.94 -21.41
CA SER A 134 0.08 3.39 -21.56
C SER A 134 -1.40 3.78 -21.70
N ALA A 135 -2.22 2.98 -22.39
CA ALA A 135 -3.64 3.28 -22.54
C ALA A 135 -4.37 3.10 -21.20
N VAL A 136 -4.03 2.06 -20.44
CA VAL A 136 -4.54 1.83 -19.08
C VAL A 136 -4.16 3.01 -18.17
N ALA A 137 -2.90 3.44 -18.19
CA ALA A 137 -2.41 4.54 -17.36
C ALA A 137 -3.03 5.90 -17.72
N HIS A 138 -3.29 6.17 -18.99
CA HIS A 138 -3.98 7.40 -19.38
C HIS A 138 -5.47 7.39 -19.03
N GLN A 139 -6.09 6.21 -19.04
CA GLN A 139 -7.49 6.05 -18.66
C GLN A 139 -7.67 6.10 -17.13
N SER A 140 -6.69 5.62 -16.36
CA SER A 140 -6.77 5.56 -14.90
C SER A 140 -6.97 6.92 -14.25
N VAL A 141 -6.39 7.97 -14.84
CA VAL A 141 -6.48 9.34 -14.33
C VAL A 141 -7.76 10.09 -14.74
N LYS A 142 -8.70 9.44 -15.43
CA LYS A 142 -10.01 10.03 -15.80
C LYS A 142 -11.00 10.12 -14.64
N GLY A 143 -10.65 9.59 -13.47
CA GLY A 143 -11.42 9.77 -12.24
C GLY A 143 -12.58 8.81 -12.05
N GLN A 144 -12.56 7.64 -12.71
CA GLN A 144 -13.62 6.63 -12.64
C GLN A 144 -13.97 6.20 -11.20
N TYR A 145 -13.01 6.22 -10.28
CA TYR A 145 -13.16 5.71 -8.92
C TYR A 145 -13.10 6.79 -7.83
N LYS A 146 -13.20 8.08 -8.17
CA LYS A 146 -13.14 9.17 -7.16
C LYS A 146 -14.20 9.02 -6.07
N ASP A 147 -15.46 8.78 -6.46
CA ASP A 147 -16.57 8.62 -5.51
C ASP A 147 -16.41 7.36 -4.65
N TRP A 148 -15.86 6.29 -5.24
CA TRP A 148 -15.55 5.08 -4.50
C TRP A 148 -14.42 5.31 -3.50
N ILE A 149 -13.36 6.03 -3.87
CA ILE A 149 -12.27 6.41 -2.97
C ILE A 149 -12.77 7.26 -1.80
N ALA A 150 -13.67 8.21 -2.02
CA ALA A 150 -14.27 8.99 -0.94
C ALA A 150 -15.02 8.08 0.06
N LYS A 151 -15.81 7.12 -0.44
CA LYS A 151 -16.57 6.16 0.38
C LYS A 151 -15.64 5.19 1.12
N VAL A 152 -14.63 4.63 0.46
CA VAL A 152 -13.70 3.68 1.09
C VAL A 152 -12.81 4.37 2.12
N THR A 153 -12.46 5.64 1.91
CA THR A 153 -11.76 6.47 2.89
C THR A 153 -12.63 6.65 4.14
N ALA A 154 -13.88 7.10 3.98
CA ALA A 154 -14.81 7.29 5.10
C ALA A 154 -15.08 5.98 5.86
N TYR A 155 -15.18 4.86 5.15
CA TYR A 155 -15.28 3.53 5.74
C TYR A 155 -14.02 3.15 6.52
N THR A 156 -12.84 3.36 5.94
CA THR A 156 -11.55 2.92 6.50
C THR A 156 -11.22 3.62 7.81
N ILE A 157 -11.39 4.94 7.88
CA ILE A 157 -10.97 5.73 9.04
C ILE A 157 -11.73 5.40 10.35
N VAL A 158 -12.90 4.78 10.25
CA VAL A 158 -13.73 4.41 11.42
C VAL A 158 -13.58 2.95 11.85
N ARG A 159 -12.74 2.17 11.16
CA ARG A 159 -12.51 0.75 11.46
C ARG A 159 -11.68 0.60 12.73
N LYS A 160 -12.25 -0.08 13.74
CA LYS A 160 -11.64 -0.20 15.07
C LYS A 160 -10.33 -0.97 15.06
N GLU A 161 -10.21 -1.98 14.20
CA GLU A 161 -9.01 -2.79 14.04
C GLU A 161 -7.84 -2.03 13.41
N LEU A 162 -8.08 -0.85 12.81
CA LEU A 162 -7.05 0.02 12.22
C LEU A 162 -6.62 1.15 13.16
N GLN A 163 -7.18 1.24 14.36
CA GLN A 163 -6.88 2.32 15.30
C GLN A 163 -5.59 2.02 16.07
N ARG A 164 -4.67 2.99 16.14
CA ARG A 164 -3.31 2.82 16.72
C ARG A 164 -3.29 2.66 18.25
N SER A 165 -4.40 2.93 18.91
CA SER A 165 -4.55 2.82 20.36
C SER A 165 -6.01 2.67 20.74
N SER A 166 -6.26 2.33 22.01
CA SER A 166 -7.60 2.35 22.63
C SER A 166 -8.28 3.73 22.59
N GLN A 167 -7.55 4.80 22.22
CA GLN A 167 -8.06 6.16 22.09
C GLN A 167 -8.60 6.48 20.68
N GLY A 168 -8.49 5.57 19.72
CA GLY A 168 -9.34 5.57 18.53
C GLY A 168 -8.88 6.37 17.31
N THR A 169 -7.61 6.76 17.21
CA THR A 169 -7.12 7.53 16.06
C THR A 169 -6.53 6.63 14.97
N PHE A 170 -7.11 6.69 13.77
CA PHE A 170 -6.55 6.14 12.54
C PHE A 170 -5.45 7.05 11.99
N ALA A 171 -4.39 6.47 11.44
CA ALA A 171 -3.34 7.22 10.73
C ALA A 171 -2.73 6.37 9.61
N THR A 172 -2.05 7.03 8.68
CA THR A 172 -1.27 6.38 7.62
C THR A 172 0.23 6.64 7.81
N PRO A 173 1.11 5.70 7.43
CA PRO A 173 0.75 4.35 6.99
C PRO A 173 0.25 3.50 8.18
N THR A 174 -0.72 2.62 7.91
CA THR A 174 -1.06 1.50 8.80
C THR A 174 -0.71 0.22 8.07
N ILE A 175 0.05 -0.65 8.74
CA ILE A 175 0.45 -1.96 8.20
C ILE A 175 -0.15 -3.04 9.08
N LEU A 176 -0.81 -4.01 8.44
CA LEU A 176 -1.26 -5.24 9.08
C LEU A 176 -0.49 -6.41 8.50
N ILE A 177 -0.26 -7.43 9.32
CA ILE A 177 0.24 -8.74 8.91
C ILE A 177 -0.81 -9.75 9.39
N ASN A 178 -1.40 -10.50 8.46
CA ASN A 178 -2.52 -11.42 8.73
C ASN A 178 -3.68 -10.74 9.48
N GLY A 179 -3.99 -9.50 9.09
CA GLY A 179 -5.04 -8.68 9.71
C GLY A 179 -4.70 -8.13 11.09
N GLN A 180 -3.48 -8.36 11.60
CA GLN A 180 -3.03 -7.86 12.90
C GLN A 180 -2.13 -6.65 12.75
N TYR A 181 -2.38 -5.63 13.57
CA TYR A 181 -1.61 -4.39 13.55
C TYR A 181 -0.14 -4.64 13.84
N TRP A 182 0.74 -4.26 12.91
CA TRP A 182 2.18 -4.30 13.10
C TRP A 182 2.69 -2.93 13.57
N SER A 183 3.20 -2.89 14.80
CA SER A 183 3.57 -1.64 15.46
C SER A 183 4.97 -1.20 15.12
N MET A 184 5.07 -0.02 14.48
CA MET A 184 6.34 0.67 14.19
C MET A 184 6.76 1.66 15.30
N LYS A 185 6.16 1.60 16.51
CA LYS A 185 6.29 2.65 17.55
C LYS A 185 7.73 2.85 18.05
N ASN A 186 8.57 1.82 18.03
CA ASN A 186 9.94 1.84 18.53
C ASN A 186 10.96 1.45 17.45
N VAL A 187 10.54 1.44 16.20
CA VAL A 187 11.35 1.00 15.07
C VAL A 187 12.02 2.24 14.45
N SER A 188 13.35 2.22 14.38
CA SER A 188 14.09 3.19 13.58
C SER A 188 13.79 2.98 12.11
N ILE A 189 13.70 4.05 11.31
CA ILE A 189 13.42 3.93 9.87
C ILE A 189 14.46 3.07 9.13
N ASN A 190 15.70 3.04 9.63
CA ASN A 190 16.78 2.23 9.05
C ASN A 190 16.67 0.74 9.39
N ASP A 191 16.05 0.42 10.53
CA ASP A 191 15.89 -0.95 11.02
C ASP A 191 14.54 -1.54 10.57
N LEU A 192 13.65 -0.71 10.02
CA LEU A 192 12.32 -1.11 9.56
C LEU A 192 12.30 -2.35 8.64
N PRO A 193 13.22 -2.51 7.66
CA PRO A 193 13.28 -3.73 6.86
C PRO A 193 13.60 -4.99 7.68
N HIS A 194 14.58 -4.89 8.58
CA HIS A 194 15.00 -6.00 9.45
C HIS A 194 13.86 -6.39 10.39
N ASP A 195 13.24 -5.40 11.04
CA ASP A 195 12.17 -5.63 12.01
C ASP A 195 10.93 -6.24 11.36
N PHE A 196 10.63 -5.84 10.12
CA PHE A 196 9.55 -6.43 9.36
C PHE A 196 9.82 -7.91 9.03
N VAL A 197 11.03 -8.22 8.58
CA VAL A 197 11.45 -9.58 8.20
C VAL A 197 11.44 -10.50 9.43
N ALA A 198 11.93 -10.01 10.57
CA ALA A 198 11.83 -10.70 11.84
C ALA A 198 10.37 -10.92 12.28
N ALA A 199 9.50 -9.94 12.09
CA ALA A 199 8.09 -10.03 12.47
C ALA A 199 7.31 -11.10 11.68
N ILE A 200 7.70 -11.39 10.43
CA ILE A 200 7.15 -12.51 9.65
C ILE A 200 7.89 -13.83 9.91
N GLY A 201 8.87 -13.84 10.82
CA GLY A 201 9.65 -15.00 11.21
C GLY A 201 10.49 -15.54 10.06
N LEU A 202 11.17 -14.64 9.36
CA LEU A 202 12.14 -14.91 8.30
C LEU A 202 13.50 -14.29 8.70
N ASP A 203 14.59 -14.83 8.16
CA ASP A 203 15.94 -14.26 8.28
C ASP A 203 16.20 -13.26 7.13
N ASP A 204 16.98 -12.20 7.38
CA ASP A 204 17.31 -11.19 6.36
C ASP A 204 17.99 -11.80 5.12
N ALA A 205 18.86 -12.80 5.31
CA ALA A 205 19.53 -13.49 4.21
C ALA A 205 18.56 -14.33 3.37
N ALA A 206 17.37 -14.63 3.89
CA ALA A 206 16.34 -15.39 3.20
C ALA A 206 15.34 -14.52 2.42
N VAL A 207 15.42 -13.19 2.50
CA VAL A 207 14.58 -12.27 1.73
C VAL A 207 14.81 -12.47 0.22
N GLY A 208 13.75 -12.80 -0.51
CA GLY A 208 13.84 -13.08 -1.95
C GLY A 208 14.33 -14.49 -2.28
N SER A 209 14.48 -15.38 -1.28
CA SER A 209 14.74 -16.79 -1.52
C SER A 209 13.46 -17.57 -1.78
N LYS A 210 13.47 -18.46 -2.77
CA LYS A 210 12.34 -19.38 -3.05
C LYS A 210 12.30 -20.61 -2.13
N THR A 211 13.36 -20.85 -1.35
CA THR A 211 13.50 -22.07 -0.54
C THR A 211 13.24 -21.84 0.96
N ALA A 212 13.04 -20.59 1.37
CA ALA A 212 12.75 -20.21 2.75
C ALA A 212 11.46 -19.39 2.77
N MET A 213 10.51 -19.80 3.61
CA MET A 213 9.20 -19.18 3.71
C MET A 213 9.03 -18.55 5.10
N PRO A 214 8.26 -17.47 5.23
CA PRO A 214 7.92 -16.91 6.54
C PRO A 214 7.28 -17.96 7.45
N SER A 215 7.78 -18.11 8.67
CA SER A 215 7.33 -19.16 9.60
C SER A 215 5.93 -18.93 10.16
N ILE A 216 5.42 -17.69 10.11
CA ILE A 216 4.08 -17.37 10.62
C ILE A 216 2.94 -17.89 9.73
N GLY A 217 3.20 -18.24 8.46
CA GLY A 217 2.17 -18.67 7.52
C GLY A 217 1.03 -17.65 7.35
N ALA A 218 -0.14 -18.11 6.90
CA ALA A 218 -1.30 -17.24 6.61
C ALA A 218 -2.13 -16.83 7.85
N ASP A 219 -2.03 -17.59 8.95
CA ASP A 219 -2.86 -17.40 10.15
C ASP A 219 -2.05 -16.99 11.39
N GLY A 220 -0.72 -17.03 11.30
CA GLY A 220 0.16 -16.69 12.42
C GLY A 220 0.15 -15.19 12.73
N LYS A 221 0.50 -14.87 13.97
CA LYS A 221 0.65 -13.49 14.44
C LYS A 221 2.04 -12.97 14.10
N PRO A 222 2.21 -11.65 13.92
CA PRO A 222 3.54 -11.06 13.86
C PRO A 222 4.32 -11.40 15.13
N LEU A 223 5.55 -11.87 14.96
CA LEU A 223 6.45 -12.11 16.07
C LEU A 223 6.77 -10.77 16.73
N GLN A 224 6.68 -10.72 18.06
CA GLN A 224 7.12 -9.55 18.81
C GLN A 224 8.64 -9.54 18.85
N GLN A 225 9.22 -8.36 18.70
CA GLN A 225 10.60 -8.14 19.06
C GLN A 225 10.64 -7.86 20.57
N ASP A 226 11.41 -8.67 21.30
CA ASP A 226 11.67 -8.53 22.74
C ASP A 226 12.43 -7.22 23.06
#